data_AF-A0A2P8D4W5-F1
#
_entry.id   AF-A0A2P8D4W5-F1
#
_cell.length_a   1.000
_cell.length_b   1.000
_cell.length_c   1.000
_cell.angle_alpha   90.00
_cell.angle_beta   90.00
_cell.angle_gamma   90.00
#
_symmetry.space_group_name_H-M   'P 1'
#
loop_
_entity.id
_entity.type
_entity.pdbx_description
1 polymer ?
#
loop_
_entity_poly.entity_id
_entity_poly.type
_entity_poly.pdbx_seq_one_letter_code
_entity_poly.pdbx_strand_id
1 'polypeptide(L)' 'MGDFGNRFEDAAGKAKEGAGKAAGDKGLEREGKLDQAKADAKDAAERAKDKASDAAEKVKGAFKKK' A
#
# COMPACT_ATOMS: atom_id res chain seq x y z
N MET A 1 -43.30 -10.99 21.90
CA MET A 1 -42.58 -9.77 21.48
C MET A 1 -42.05 -9.14 22.76
N GLY A 2 -40.81 -9.44 23.16
CA GLY A 2 -40.29 -9.00 24.46
C GLY A 2 -38.88 -9.50 24.70
N ASP A 3 -37.94 -8.55 24.81
CA ASP A 3 -36.66 -8.62 25.51
C ASP A 3 -35.51 -9.47 24.94
N PHE A 4 -35.76 -10.53 24.17
CA PHE A 4 -34.68 -11.36 23.60
C PHE A 4 -34.09 -10.79 22.30
N GLY A 5 -34.89 -10.09 21.48
CA GLY A 5 -34.45 -9.48 20.22
C GLY A 5 -33.40 -8.39 20.45
N ASN A 6 -33.69 -7.44 21.34
CA ASN A 6 -32.79 -6.32 21.62
C ASN A 6 -31.41 -6.74 22.13
N ARG A 7 -31.30 -7.69 23.08
CA ARG A 7 -29.98 -8.10 23.58
C ARG A 7 -29.15 -8.87 22.55
N PHE A 8 -29.80 -9.69 21.72
CA PHE A 8 -29.11 -10.42 20.66
C PHE A 8 -28.66 -9.48 19.55
N GLU A 9 -29.51 -8.52 19.16
CA GLU A 9 -29.18 -7.49 18.17
C GLU A 9 -28.07 -6.55 18.67
N ASP A 10 -28.06 -6.18 19.95
CA ASP A 10 -27.00 -5.35 20.55
C ASP A 10 -25.65 -6.09 20.61
N ALA A 11 -25.67 -7.38 20.96
CA ALA A 11 -24.48 -8.23 20.98
C ALA A 11 -23.94 -8.49 19.55
N ALA A 12 -24.83 -8.77 18.60
CA ALA A 12 -24.49 -8.94 17.20
C ALA A 12 -23.95 -7.63 16.60
N GLY A 13 -24.54 -6.49 16.95
CA GLY A 13 -24.08 -5.15 16.56
C GLY A 13 -22.66 -4.88 17.05
N LYS A 14 -22.39 -5.06 18.35
CA LYS A 14 -21.05 -4.88 18.93
C LYS A 14 -20.02 -5.83 18.34
N ALA A 15 -20.39 -7.08 18.06
CA ALA A 15 -19.52 -8.03 17.39
C ALA A 15 -19.19 -7.59 15.94
N LYS A 16 -20.18 -7.08 15.20
CA LYS A 16 -20.01 -6.59 13.83
C LYS A 16 -19.22 -5.29 13.76
N GLU A 17 -19.42 -4.38 14.71
CA GLU A 17 -18.63 -3.16 14.87
C GLU A 17 -17.19 -3.46 15.29
N GLY A 18 -16.97 -4.40 16.22
CA GLY A 18 -15.64 -4.84 16.63
C GLY A 18 -14.88 -5.54 15.50
N ALA A 19 -15.56 -6.44 14.77
CA ALA A 19 -15.01 -7.09 13.59
C ALA A 19 -14.76 -6.08 12.46
N GLY A 20 -15.66 -5.12 12.25
CA GLY A 20 -15.55 -4.06 11.25
C GLY A 20 -14.42 -3.08 11.56
N LYS A 21 -14.23 -2.68 12.81
CA LYS A 21 -13.08 -1.86 13.24
C LYS A 21 -11.78 -2.64 13.07
N ALA A 22 -11.71 -3.90 13.52
CA ALA A 22 -10.50 -4.71 13.38
C ALA A 22 -10.16 -5.05 11.92
N ALA A 23 -11.17 -5.25 11.06
CA ALA A 23 -10.99 -5.46 9.63
C ALA A 23 -10.68 -4.16 8.89
N GLY A 24 -11.29 -3.05 9.31
CA GLY A 24 -11.05 -1.70 8.80
C GLY A 24 -9.64 -1.21 9.10
N ASP A 25 -9.13 -1.44 10.30
CA ASP A 25 -7.75 -1.13 10.69
C ASP A 25 -6.77 -1.99 9.89
N LYS A 26 -6.99 -3.31 9.81
CA LYS A 26 -6.15 -4.21 9.00
C LYS A 26 -6.20 -3.89 7.50
N GLY A 27 -7.32 -3.37 7.01
CA GLY A 27 -7.49 -2.89 5.63
C GLY A 27 -6.69 -1.62 5.37
N LEU A 28 -6.84 -0.61 6.23
CA LEU A 28 -6.11 0.65 6.14
C LEU A 28 -4.60 0.47 6.30
N GLU A 29 -4.17 -0.36 7.25
CA GLU A 29 -2.76 -0.66 7.46
C GLU A 29 -2.14 -1.40 6.27
N ARG A 30 -2.90 -2.27 5.60
CA ARG A 30 -2.45 -2.96 4.38
C ARG A 30 -2.35 -2.02 3.19
N GLU A 31 -3.34 -1.15 2.98
CA GLU A 31 -3.27 -0.13 1.92
C GLU A 31 -2.11 0.82 2.16
N GLY A 32 -1.93 1.34 3.38
CA GLY A 32 -0.83 2.24 3.72
C GLY A 32 0.55 1.60 3.53
N LYS A 33 0.74 0.34 3.95
CA LYS A 33 2.01 -0.38 3.72
C LYS A 33 2.26 -0.71 2.26
N LEU A 34 1.24 -1.06 1.50
CA LEU A 34 1.36 -1.32 0.07
C LEU A 34 1.69 -0.04 -0.71
N ASP A 35 1.07 1.08 -0.33
CA ASP A 35 1.34 2.37 -0.97
C ASP A 35 2.75 2.87 -0.66
N GLN A 36 3.20 2.74 0.60
CA GLN A 36 4.59 3.00 0.99
C GLN A 36 5.58 2.10 0.25
N ALA A 37 5.33 0.79 0.18
CA ALA A 37 6.21 -0.13 -0.54
C ALA A 37 6.27 0.18 -2.05
N LYS A 38 5.15 0.58 -2.66
CA LYS A 38 5.12 1.03 -4.06
C LYS A 38 5.87 2.34 -4.25
N ALA A 39 5.77 3.29 -3.32
CA ALA A 39 6.49 4.55 -3.38
C ALA A 39 8.01 4.31 -3.30
N ASP A 40 8.46 3.51 -2.33
CA ASP A 40 9.87 3.15 -2.16
C ASP A 40 10.43 2.43 -3.40
N ALA A 41 9.66 1.46 -3.94
CA ALA A 41 10.05 0.75 -5.15
C ALA A 41 10.12 1.66 -6.39
N LYS A 42 9.19 2.62 -6.52
CA LYS A 42 9.22 3.61 -7.62
C LYS A 42 10.41 4.55 -7.48
N ASP A 43 10.68 5.08 -6.29
CA ASP A 43 11.83 5.97 -6.07
C ASP A 43 13.16 5.27 -6.36
N ALA A 44 13.31 4.02 -5.89
CA ALA A 44 14.49 3.21 -6.18
C ALA A 44 14.63 2.92 -7.69
N ALA A 45 13.53 2.62 -8.37
CA ALA A 45 13.53 2.35 -9.81
C ALA A 45 13.85 3.61 -10.63
N GLU A 46 13.31 4.78 -10.28
CA GLU A 46 13.62 6.04 -10.96
C GLU A 46 15.09 6.43 -10.75
N ARG A 47 15.61 6.31 -9.53
CA ARG A 47 17.04 6.56 -9.25
C ARG A 47 17.96 5.61 -10.00
N ALA A 48 17.62 4.32 -10.08
CA ALA A 48 18.39 3.35 -10.83
C ALA A 48 18.35 3.64 -12.34
N LYS A 49 17.18 3.99 -12.87
CA LYS A 49 16.99 4.35 -14.28
C LYS A 49 17.75 5.62 -14.66
N ASP A 50 17.73 6.63 -13.80
CA ASP A 50 18.47 7.89 -14.01
C ASP A 50 19.99 7.64 -14.10
N LYS A 51 20.56 6.90 -13.14
CA LYS A 51 21.98 6.53 -13.16
C LYS A 51 22.35 5.65 -14.35
N ALA A 52 21.49 4.70 -14.70
CA ALA A 52 21.72 3.83 -15.86
C ALA A 52 21.64 4.62 -17.17
N SER A 53 20.71 5.57 -17.28
CA SER A 53 20.60 6.45 -18.44
C SER A 53 21.82 7.34 -18.59
N ASP A 54 22.30 7.98 -17.50
CA ASP A 54 23.50 8.81 -17.52
C ASP A 54 24.76 8.02 -17.93
N ALA A 55 24.92 6.80 -17.38
CA ALA A 55 26.01 5.91 -17.76
C ALA A 55 25.91 5.46 -19.23
N ALA A 56 24.72 5.08 -19.68
CA ALA A 56 24.48 4.66 -21.05
C ALA A 56 24.70 5.82 -22.05
N GLU A 57 24.30 7.04 -21.71
CA GLU A 57 24.55 8.23 -22.53
C GLU A 57 26.04 8.56 -22.62
N LYS A 58 26.79 8.45 -21.51
CA LYS A 58 28.26 8.63 -21.55
C LYS A 58 28.94 7.59 -22.44
N VAL A 59 28.55 6.32 -22.30
CA VAL A 59 29.08 5.24 -23.15
C VAL A 59 28.72 5.47 -24.62
N LYS A 60 27.46 5.82 -24.91
CA LYS A 60 27.00 6.08 -26.27
C LYS A 60 27.68 7.31 -26.89
N GLY A 61 27.90 8.37 -26.09
CA GLY A 61 28.62 9.57 -26.50
C GLY A 61 30.09 9.30 -26.81
N ALA A 62 30.76 8.47 -25.99
CA ALA A 62 32.14 8.05 -26.22
C ALA A 62 32.25 7.18 -27.49
N PHE A 63 31.27 6.32 -27.75
CA PHE A 63 31.27 5.44 -28.92
C PHE A 63 30.93 6.18 -30.24
N LYS A 64 30.13 7.25 -30.18
CA LYS A 64 29.72 8.03 -31.37
C LYS A 64 30.78 9.02 -31.85
N LYS A 65 31.80 9.33 -31.04
CA LYS A 65 32.87 10.29 -31.38
C LYS A 65 34.12 9.65 -32.00
N LYS A 66 34.14 8.33 -32.17
CA LYS A 66 35.20 7.59 -32.88
C LYS A 66 34.75 7.27 -34.30
#